data_AF-A0A972XFZ6-F1
#
_entry.id   AF-A0A972XFZ6-F1
#
_cell.length_a   1.000
_cell.length_b   1.000
_cell.length_c   1.000
_cell.angle_alpha   90.00
_cell.angle_beta   90.00
_cell.angle_gamma   90.00
#
_symmetry.space_group_name_H-M   'P 1'
#
loop_
_entity.id
_entity.type
_entity.pdbx_description
1 polymer ?
#
loop_
_entity_poly.entity_id
_entity_poly.type
_entity_poly.pdbx_seq_one_letter_code
_entity_poly.pdbx_strand_id
1 'polypeptide(L)' 'LMQWLADATDKRVVAGPVEATALGNAVVQWMSTGAVASLGEARSLIAAMPEIREYRPSGSREQWNTFAHRIAR' A
#
# COMPACT_ATOMS: atom_id res chain seq x y z
N LEU A 1 4.85 9.91 6.07
CA LEU A 1 5.05 9.58 4.64
C LEU A 1 3.76 9.24 3.91
N MET A 2 2.95 8.28 4.37
CA MET A 2 1.75 7.83 3.62
C MET A 2 0.73 8.94 3.33
N GLN A 3 0.40 9.78 4.31
CA GLN A 3 -0.49 10.93 4.10
C GLN A 3 0.06 11.91 3.07
N TRP A 4 1.36 12.22 3.13
CA TRP A 4 2.03 13.06 2.14
C TRP A 4 1.98 12.48 0.73
N LEU A 5 2.14 11.16 0.59
CA LEU A 5 2.00 10.50 -0.71
C LEU A 5 0.55 10.61 -1.24
N ALA A 6 -0.44 10.42 -0.37
CA ALA A 6 -1.85 10.59 -0.73
C ALA A 6 -2.14 12.03 -1.19
N ASP A 7 -1.68 13.03 -0.44
CA ASP A 7 -1.85 14.44 -0.78
C ASP A 7 -1.11 14.83 -2.07
N ALA A 8 0.12 14.36 -2.25
CA ALA A 8 0.95 14.71 -3.40
C ALA A 8 0.42 14.08 -4.70
N THR A 9 -0.04 12.83 -4.62
CA THR A 9 -0.51 12.08 -5.80
C THR A 9 -2.00 12.26 -6.07
N ASP A 10 -2.76 12.81 -5.12
CA ASP A 10 -4.23 12.85 -5.13
C ASP A 10 -4.83 11.46 -5.36
N LYS A 11 -4.26 10.47 -4.66
CA LYS A 11 -4.70 9.07 -4.71
C LYS A 11 -4.92 8.56 -3.30
N ARG A 12 -5.88 7.63 -3.17
CA ARG A 12 -5.99 6.81 -1.97
C ARG A 12 -4.73 5.98 -1.82
N VAL A 13 -4.10 6.04 -0.66
CA VAL A 13 -2.98 5.16 -0.29
C VAL A 13 -3.48 4.15 0.72
N VAL A 14 -3.29 2.87 0.42
CA VAL A 14 -3.52 1.77 1.36
C VAL A 14 -2.14 1.25 1.76
N ALA A 15 -1.82 1.31 3.04
CA ALA A 15 -0.51 0.94 3.54
C ALA A 15 -0.61 -0.14 4.60
N GLY A 16 0.42 -0.99 4.65
CA GLY A 16 0.50 -2.14 5.54
C GLY A 16 0.13 -3.47 4.87
N PRO A 17 0.36 -4.58 5.58
CA PRO A 17 1.24 -4.66 6.76
C PRO A 17 2.69 -4.38 6.35
N VAL A 18 3.55 -3.98 7.30
CA VAL A 18 4.93 -3.56 6.99
C VAL A 18 5.78 -4.74 6.49
N GLU A 19 5.38 -5.96 6.82
CA GLU A 19 6.02 -7.23 6.49
C GLU A 19 5.64 -7.77 5.09
N ALA A 20 5.26 -6.91 4.15
CA ALA A 20 4.79 -7.32 2.81
C ALA A 20 5.73 -8.33 2.10
N THR A 21 7.05 -8.16 2.23
CA THR A 21 8.05 -9.09 1.67
C THR A 21 7.99 -10.48 2.33
N ALA A 22 7.89 -10.53 3.66
CA ALA A 22 7.83 -11.80 4.39
C ALA A 22 6.51 -12.53 4.10
N LEU A 23 5.40 -11.80 4.05
CA LEU A 23 4.09 -12.35 3.69
C LEU A 23 4.06 -12.85 2.24
N GLY A 24 4.69 -12.14 1.31
CA GLY A 24 4.83 -12.61 -0.07
C GLY A 24 5.56 -13.95 -0.14
N ASN A 25 6.62 -14.13 0.64
CA ASN A 25 7.34 -15.40 0.73
C ASN A 25 6.46 -16.51 1.34
N ALA A 26 5.80 -16.23 2.47
CA ALA A 26 4.92 -17.18 3.15
C ALA A 26 3.76 -17.63 2.25
N VAL A 27 3.12 -16.70 1.52
CA VAL A 27 2.04 -17.01 0.57
C VAL A 27 2.50 -17.99 -0.51
N VAL A 28 3.68 -17.77 -1.10
CA VAL A 28 4.22 -18.68 -2.12
C VAL A 28 4.43 -20.08 -1.53
N GLN A 29 4.95 -20.18 -0.29
CA GLN A 29 5.13 -21.46 0.39
C GLN A 29 3.80 -22.14 0.76
N TRP A 30 2.79 -21.39 1.20
CA TRP A 30 1.47 -21.95 1.51
C TRP A 30 0.71 -22.40 0.26
N MET A 31 0.91 -21.70 -0.86
CA MET A 31 0.36 -22.14 -2.14
C MET A 31 1.03 -23.43 -2.64
N SER A 32 2.34 -23.61 -2.40
CA SER A 32 3.04 -24.84 -2.82
C SER A 32 2.63 -26.07 -2.01
N THR A 33 2.16 -25.90 -0.77
CA THR A 33 1.62 -26.98 0.06
C THR A 33 0.11 -27.18 -0.10
N GLY A 34 -0.56 -26.33 -0.87
CA GLY A 34 -2.02 -26.34 -1.02
C GLY A 34 -2.80 -25.76 0.16
N ALA A 35 -2.12 -25.17 1.15
CA ALA A 35 -2.75 -24.51 2.30
C ALA A 35 -3.49 -23.21 1.89
N VAL A 36 -3.09 -22.61 0.77
CA VAL A 36 -3.81 -21.51 0.11
C VAL A 36 -4.03 -21.90 -1.35
N ALA A 37 -5.28 -21.95 -1.79
CA ALA A 37 -5.69 -22.47 -3.08
C ALA A 37 -5.39 -21.52 -4.25
N SER A 38 -5.25 -20.21 -3.99
CA SER A 38 -4.99 -19.24 -5.05
C SER A 38 -4.38 -17.92 -4.56
N LEU A 39 -3.81 -17.15 -5.49
CA LEU A 39 -3.38 -15.77 -5.22
C LEU A 39 -4.54 -14.86 -4.80
N GLY A 40 -5.76 -15.13 -5.28
CA GLY A 40 -6.96 -14.37 -4.90
C GLY A 40 -7.33 -14.59 -3.43
N GLU A 41 -7.27 -15.85 -2.98
CA GLU A 41 -7.45 -16.20 -1.57
C GLU A 41 -6.34 -15.58 -0.71
N ALA A 42 -5.07 -15.69 -1.12
CA ALA A 42 -3.95 -15.07 -0.43
C ALA A 42 -4.13 -13.55 -0.24
N ARG A 43 -4.53 -12.83 -1.29
CA ARG A 43 -4.81 -11.39 -1.22
C ARG A 43 -5.95 -11.06 -0.27
N SER A 44 -6.99 -11.90 -0.22
CA SER A 44 -8.13 -11.72 0.67
C SER A 44 -7.72 -11.90 2.13
N LEU A 45 -6.89 -12.91 2.42
CA LEU A 45 -6.32 -13.14 3.75
C LEU A 45 -5.45 -11.94 4.22
N ILE A 46 -4.56 -11.45 3.34
CA ILE A 46 -3.70 -10.29 3.66
C ILE A 46 -4.54 -9.02 3.86
N ALA A 47 -5.55 -8.79 3.02
CA ALA A 47 -6.43 -7.62 3.14
C ALA A 47 -7.24 -7.60 4.44
N ALA A 48 -7.47 -8.77 5.05
CA ALA A 48 -8.15 -8.90 6.34
C ALA A 48 -7.20 -8.81 7.54
N MET A 49 -5.89 -8.70 7.33
CA MET A 49 -4.93 -8.57 8.43
C MET A 49 -5.11 -7.25 9.18
N PRO A 50 -4.82 -7.22 10.49
CA PRO A 50 -4.73 -5.96 11.22
C PRO A 50 -3.64 -5.07 10.60
N GLU A 51 -3.69 -3.77 10.90
CA GLU A 51 -2.70 -2.77 10.49
C GLU A 51 -2.72 -2.33 9.02
N ILE A 52 -3.70 -2.77 8.22
CA ILE A 52 -4.03 -2.09 6.96
C ILE A 52 -4.64 -0.72 7.28
N ARG A 53 -3.99 0.37 6.83
CA ARG A 53 -4.48 1.74 7.03
C ARG A 53 -4.73 2.43 5.69
N GLU A 54 -5.88 3.09 5.59
CA GLU A 54 -6.21 3.93 4.45
C GLU A 54 -5.89 5.40 4.73
N TYR A 55 -5.25 6.06 3.77
CA TYR A 55 -4.98 7.49 3.76
C TYR A 55 -5.67 8.09 2.52
N ARG A 56 -6.52 9.10 2.75
CA ARG A 56 -7.19 9.85 1.69
C ARG A 56 -6.57 11.25 1.60
N PRO A 57 -6.54 11.87 0.40
CA PRO A 57 -6.07 13.24 0.25
C PRO A 57 -6.80 14.18 1.23
N SER A 58 -6.05 15.02 1.94
CA SER A 58 -6.59 15.90 2.98
C SER A 58 -6.28 17.39 2.77
N GLY A 59 -5.89 17.80 1.55
CA GLY A 59 -5.90 19.22 1.14
C GLY A 59 -4.54 19.87 0.82
N SER A 60 -3.42 19.14 0.83
CA SER A 60 -2.08 19.75 0.61
C SER A 60 -1.63 19.81 -0.86
N ARG A 61 -2.53 19.63 -1.84
CA ARG A 61 -2.15 19.38 -3.24
C ARG A 61 -1.41 20.55 -3.90
N GLU A 62 -1.82 21.79 -3.65
CA GLU A 62 -1.16 22.98 -4.23
C GLU A 62 0.28 23.17 -3.76
N GLN A 63 0.55 22.83 -2.50
CA GLN A 63 1.91 22.88 -1.94
C GLN A 63 2.82 21.85 -2.63
N TRP A 64 2.30 20.65 -2.89
CA TRP A 64 3.02 19.61 -3.64
C TRP A 64 3.26 19.99 -5.10
N ASN A 65 2.29 20.61 -5.77
CA ASN A 65 2.47 21.12 -7.13
C ASN A 65 3.57 22.19 -7.20
N THR A 66 3.56 23.14 -6.25
CA THR A 66 4.58 24.20 -6.15
C THR A 66 5.97 23.60 -5.92
N PHE A 67 6.08 22.63 -5.01
CA PHE A 67 7.32 21.91 -4.75
C PHE A 67 7.83 21.17 -5.99
N ALA A 68 6.96 20.45 -6.70
CA ALA A 68 7.30 19.73 -7.92
C ALA A 68 7.85 20.67 -9.02
N HIS A 69 7.25 21.85 -9.20
CA HIS A 69 7.75 22.87 -10.12
C HIS A 69 9.11 23.42 -9.73
N ARG A 70 9.44 23.51 -8.43
CA ARG A 70 10.74 23.99 -7.95
C ARG A 70 11.87 23.01 -8.24
N ILE A 71 11.63 21.71 -8.06
CA ILE A 71 12.66 20.66 -8.24
C ILE A 71 12.86 20.22 -9.69
N ALA A 72 11.92 20.57 -10.58
CA ALA A 72 12.00 20.27 -12.01
C ALA A 72 12.80 21.32 -12.81
N ARG A 73 13.44 22.28 -12.11
CA ARG A 73 14.37 23.28 -12.66
C ARG A 73 15.79 22.87 -12.35
#